data_AF-A0AAE9YZD4-F1
#
_entry.id   AF-A0AAE9YZD4-F1
#
_cell.length_a   1.000
_cell.length_b   1.000
_cell.length_c   1.000
_cell.angle_alpha   90.00
_cell.angle_beta   90.00
_cell.angle_gamma   90.00
#
_symmetry.space_group_name_H-M   'P 1'
#
loop_
_entity.id
_entity.type
_entity.pdbx_description
1 polymer ?
#
loop_
_entity_poly.entity_id
_entity_poly.type
_entity_poly.pdbx_seq_one_letter_code
_entity_poly.pdbx_strand_id
1 'polypeptide(L)'
;MTTMFPPIRNHKETKGKVPTNTMQFGSIMVELYQLGQQTYRIVWRSKMTGASTTFICMAKDKYQVIRQWAQNKKLPDINIEFQQCKLAFSHFLRNVDIVKIAHDILRKAREFCTGLFAEQENLPDIKAPDFRFGRLQSAIGKKVNIYSKTSKDHLIARGYLLQLVGNEVEVHITERLDLQNPKKIQKFATNRAFLL
;
A
#
# COMPACT_ATOMS: atom_id res chain seq x y z
N MET A 1 29.11 -44.99 25.86
CA MET A 1 27.76 -44.46 25.63
C MET A 1 27.87 -43.02 25.17
N THR A 2 26.91 -42.58 24.36
CA THR A 2 26.59 -41.18 24.01
C THR A 2 27.31 -40.58 22.78
N THR A 3 26.76 -40.97 21.62
CA THR A 3 26.32 -40.14 20.47
C THR A 3 27.20 -39.03 19.89
N MET A 4 27.51 -39.21 18.59
CA MET A 4 27.89 -38.23 17.57
C MET A 4 26.93 -37.04 17.47
N PHE A 5 27.42 -35.86 17.04
CA PHE A 5 26.95 -35.11 15.86
C PHE A 5 28.03 -34.07 15.41
N PRO A 6 28.24 -33.87 14.10
CA PRO A 6 29.22 -32.92 13.54
C PRO A 6 28.72 -31.46 13.55
N PRO A 7 29.59 -30.45 13.32
CA PRO A 7 29.17 -29.05 13.26
C PRO A 7 28.27 -28.82 12.04
N ILE A 8 27.02 -28.42 12.30
CA ILE A 8 26.09 -28.03 11.25
C ILE A 8 26.46 -26.63 10.75
N ARG A 9 26.78 -26.63 9.45
CA ARG A 9 26.98 -25.53 8.53
C ARG A 9 25.97 -24.37 8.64
N ASN A 10 26.50 -23.19 8.32
CA ASN A 10 25.82 -22.06 7.67
C ASN A 10 24.66 -21.42 8.43
N HIS A 11 24.98 -20.43 9.28
CA HIS A 11 24.06 -19.32 9.53
C HIS A 11 23.87 -18.51 8.25
N LYS A 12 22.89 -18.90 7.43
CA LYS A 12 22.23 -17.96 6.52
C LYS A 12 21.47 -16.95 7.38
N GLU A 13 21.81 -15.68 7.23
CA GLU A 13 21.08 -14.57 7.83
C GLU A 13 19.62 -14.56 7.33
N THR A 14 18.71 -14.94 8.21
CA THR A 14 17.28 -14.60 8.10
C THR A 14 16.87 -13.84 9.35
N LYS A 15 17.27 -12.57 9.48
CA LYS A 15 16.72 -11.67 10.51
C LYS A 15 15.34 -11.16 10.07
N GLY A 16 14.38 -12.08 9.95
CA GLY A 16 12.96 -11.74 9.95
C GLY A 16 12.50 -11.51 11.38
N LYS A 17 12.43 -10.25 11.82
CA LYS A 17 11.77 -9.91 13.09
C LYS A 17 10.32 -10.39 13.03
N VAL A 18 9.86 -11.15 14.02
CA VAL A 18 8.45 -11.56 14.18
C VAL A 18 7.60 -10.31 14.46
N PRO A 19 6.37 -10.21 13.93
CA PRO A 19 5.51 -9.08 14.25
C PRO A 19 5.18 -9.06 15.75
N THR A 20 5.20 -7.88 16.35
CA THR A 20 4.84 -7.68 17.77
C THR A 20 3.33 -7.65 17.97
N ASN A 21 2.57 -7.30 16.93
CA ASN A 21 1.12 -7.40 16.92
C ASN A 21 0.66 -7.86 15.53
N THR A 22 -0.33 -8.73 15.46
CA THR A 22 -0.90 -9.22 14.21
C THR A 22 -2.39 -9.44 14.39
N MET A 23 -3.18 -8.93 13.45
CA MET A 23 -4.62 -9.14 13.43
C MET A 23 -5.10 -9.42 12.01
N GLN A 24 -6.06 -10.34 11.89
CA GLN A 24 -6.67 -10.71 10.62
C GLN A 24 -8.13 -10.23 10.56
N PHE A 25 -8.50 -9.65 9.43
CA PHE A 25 -9.84 -9.18 9.12
C PHE A 25 -10.27 -9.71 7.75
N GLY A 26 -10.94 -10.86 7.72
CA GLY A 26 -11.25 -11.54 6.46
C GLY A 26 -9.98 -11.88 5.68
N SER A 27 -9.82 -11.30 4.48
CA SER A 27 -8.62 -11.44 3.65
C SER A 27 -7.51 -10.43 3.95
N ILE A 28 -7.74 -9.47 4.85
CA ILE A 28 -6.75 -8.48 5.28
C ILE A 28 -5.96 -9.05 6.46
N MET A 29 -4.65 -8.85 6.45
CA MET A 29 -3.77 -9.07 7.58
C MET A 29 -3.01 -7.77 7.86
N VAL A 30 -3.09 -7.28 9.10
CA VAL A 30 -2.37 -6.11 9.58
C VAL A 30 -1.34 -6.56 10.60
N GLU A 31 -0.07 -6.19 10.38
CA GLU A 31 1.06 -6.62 11.20
C GLU A 31 1.88 -5.39 11.62
N LEU A 32 2.21 -5.30 12.91
CA LEU A 32 3.16 -4.32 13.45
C LEU A 32 4.50 -5.00 13.70
N TYR A 33 5.58 -4.36 13.27
CA TYR A 33 6.94 -4.79 13.57
C TYR A 33 7.69 -3.65 14.27
N GLN A 34 8.19 -3.93 15.48
CA GLN A 34 9.12 -3.04 16.16
C GLN A 34 10.54 -3.24 15.66
N LEU A 35 11.11 -2.19 15.08
CA LEU A 35 12.46 -2.22 14.52
C LEU A 35 13.50 -1.61 15.50
N GLY A 36 13.05 -0.77 16.43
CA GLY A 36 13.86 -0.05 17.41
C GLY A 36 12.96 0.89 18.22
N GLN A 37 13.51 1.70 19.14
CA GLN A 37 12.71 2.54 20.03
C GLN A 37 11.80 3.56 19.33
N GLN A 38 12.22 4.07 18.16
CA GLN A 38 11.47 5.06 17.37
C GLN A 38 11.30 4.61 15.91
N THR A 39 11.51 3.33 15.65
CA THR A 39 11.47 2.79 14.29
C THR A 39 10.57 1.58 14.27
N TYR A 40 9.57 1.61 13.41
CA TYR A 40 8.59 0.56 13.30
C TYR A 40 8.06 0.50 11.87
N ARG A 41 7.37 -0.59 11.55
CA ARG A 41 6.60 -0.67 10.31
C ARG A 41 5.25 -1.33 10.55
N ILE A 42 4.25 -0.85 9.83
CA ILE A 42 2.92 -1.45 9.78
C ILE A 42 2.75 -2.02 8.37
N VAL A 43 2.46 -3.31 8.27
CA VAL A 43 2.25 -4.02 7.01
C VAL A 43 0.78 -4.33 6.88
N TRP A 44 0.18 -3.92 5.76
CA TRP A 44 -1.14 -4.34 5.33
C TRP A 44 -1.00 -5.33 4.18
N ARG A 45 -1.35 -6.59 4.42
CA ARG A 45 -1.25 -7.68 3.43
C ARG A 45 -2.63 -8.16 3.03
N SER A 46 -2.82 -8.35 1.73
CA SER A 46 -3.98 -9.03 1.18
C SER A 46 -3.66 -10.51 1.01
N LYS A 47 -4.31 -11.38 1.78
CA LYS A 47 -4.20 -12.84 1.61
C LYS A 47 -4.78 -13.31 0.27
N MET A 48 -5.68 -12.53 -0.32
CA MET A 48 -6.35 -12.88 -1.58
C MET A 48 -5.46 -12.62 -2.78
N THR A 49 -4.73 -11.51 -2.80
CA THR A 49 -3.87 -11.14 -3.92
C THR A 49 -2.41 -11.45 -3.67
N GLY A 50 -1.99 -11.61 -2.41
CA GLY A 50 -0.59 -11.68 -2.01
C GLY A 50 0.14 -10.33 -2.03
N ALA A 51 -0.54 -9.24 -2.43
CA ALA A 51 0.05 -7.90 -2.41
C ALA A 51 0.15 -7.36 -0.98
N SER A 52 1.12 -6.47 -0.76
CA SER A 52 1.28 -5.77 0.50
C SER A 52 1.50 -4.27 0.28
N THR A 53 1.10 -3.48 1.27
CA THR A 53 1.50 -2.08 1.41
C THR A 53 2.10 -1.95 2.79
N THR A 54 3.23 -1.27 2.90
CA THR A 54 3.99 -1.15 4.15
C THR A 54 4.21 0.32 4.45
N PHE A 55 3.82 0.76 5.63
CA PHE A 55 4.22 2.03 6.22
C PHE A 55 5.44 1.80 7.11
N ILE A 56 6.46 2.65 6.99
CA ILE A 56 7.71 2.55 7.75
C ILE A 56 8.02 3.91 8.38
N CYS A 57 8.25 3.93 9.68
CA CYS A 57 8.91 5.03 10.38
C CYS A 57 10.39 4.64 10.53
N MET A 58 11.27 5.34 9.80
CA MET A 58 12.72 5.09 9.85
C MET A 58 13.42 5.91 10.93
N ALA A 59 12.88 7.10 11.19
CA ALA A 59 13.29 8.04 12.23
C ALA A 59 12.19 9.10 12.34
N LYS A 60 12.30 10.00 13.32
CA LYS A 60 11.46 11.20 13.39
C LYS A 60 11.50 11.96 12.07
N ASP A 61 10.33 12.34 11.56
CA ASP A 61 10.16 13.07 10.30
C ASP A 61 10.73 12.35 9.06
N LYS A 62 10.92 11.03 9.13
CA LYS A 62 11.38 10.19 8.01
C LYS A 62 10.52 8.95 7.88
N TYR A 63 9.50 9.08 7.04
CA TYR A 63 8.51 8.06 6.79
C TYR A 63 8.58 7.54 5.36
N GLN A 64 8.20 6.29 5.16
CA GLN A 64 8.21 5.65 3.85
C GLN A 64 6.99 4.77 3.67
N VAL A 65 6.43 4.80 2.46
CA VAL A 65 5.35 3.88 2.06
C VAL A 65 5.84 3.07 0.87
N ILE A 66 5.87 1.75 1.05
CA ILE A 66 6.28 0.79 0.03
C ILE A 66 5.08 -0.05 -0.38
N ARG A 67 4.94 -0.31 -1.68
CA ARG A 67 4.02 -1.33 -2.19
C ARG A 67 4.78 -2.48 -2.82
N GLN A 68 4.38 -3.69 -2.46
CA GLN A 68 4.79 -4.90 -3.18
C GLN A 68 3.56 -5.52 -3.85
N TRP A 69 3.69 -5.78 -5.15
CA TRP A 69 2.63 -6.41 -5.92
C TRP A 69 2.57 -7.91 -5.67
N ALA A 70 1.44 -8.50 -6.04
CA ALA A 70 1.33 -9.95 -6.19
C ALA A 70 2.42 -10.47 -7.14
N GLN A 71 3.00 -11.63 -6.87
CA GLN A 71 4.12 -12.19 -7.66
C GLN A 71 3.79 -12.35 -9.16
N ASN A 72 2.52 -12.55 -9.50
CA ASN A 72 2.06 -12.68 -10.88
C ASN A 72 1.87 -11.33 -11.61
N LYS A 73 1.98 -10.19 -10.91
CA LYS A 73 1.88 -8.86 -11.51
C LYS A 73 3.27 -8.28 -11.76
N LYS A 74 3.61 -8.10 -13.04
CA LYS A 74 4.82 -7.40 -13.49
C LYS A 74 4.60 -5.88 -13.49
N LEU A 75 4.36 -5.30 -12.31
CA LEU A 75 4.18 -3.87 -12.12
C LEU A 75 5.40 -3.27 -11.39
N PRO A 76 5.74 -2.00 -11.64
CA PRO A 76 6.88 -1.34 -11.00
C PRO A 76 6.65 -1.20 -9.51
N ASP A 77 7.70 -1.38 -8.72
CA ASP A 77 7.65 -1.15 -7.27
C ASP A 77 7.33 0.30 -6.96
N ILE A 78 6.57 0.51 -5.89
CA ILE A 78 6.27 1.84 -5.38
C ILE A 78 7.04 2.00 -4.09
N ASN A 79 7.84 3.06 -4.02
CA ASN A 79 8.52 3.48 -2.82
C ASN A 79 8.50 5.01 -2.76
N ILE A 80 7.79 5.56 -1.77
CA ILE A 80 7.65 7.01 -1.58
C ILE A 80 8.07 7.38 -0.17
N GLU A 81 8.88 8.42 -0.07
CA GLU A 81 9.30 9.00 1.19
C GLU A 81 8.47 10.24 1.53
N PHE A 82 8.28 10.46 2.83
CA PHE A 82 7.50 11.55 3.38
C PHE A 82 8.22 12.12 4.60
N GLN A 83 8.18 13.45 4.73
CA GLN A 83 8.64 14.12 5.94
C GLN A 83 7.54 14.23 7.01
N GLN A 84 6.28 14.27 6.57
CA GLN A 84 5.14 14.44 7.47
C GLN A 84 4.43 13.11 7.75
N CYS A 85 4.39 12.73 9.02
CA CYS A 85 3.80 11.49 9.51
C CYS A 85 2.35 11.28 9.05
N LYS A 86 1.48 12.27 9.28
CA LYS A 86 0.05 12.20 8.93
C LYS A 86 -0.18 12.04 7.43
N LEU A 87 0.61 12.72 6.60
CA LEU A 87 0.52 12.59 5.14
C LEU A 87 0.96 11.19 4.68
N ALA A 88 2.05 10.68 5.24
CA ALA A 88 2.55 9.33 4.96
C ALA A 88 1.51 8.27 5.32
N PHE A 89 0.93 8.35 6.53
CA PHE A 89 -0.06 7.39 7.00
C PHE A 89 -1.38 7.47 6.22
N SER A 90 -1.84 8.69 5.89
CA SER A 90 -3.00 8.89 5.02
C SER A 90 -2.76 8.29 3.62
N HIS A 91 -1.59 8.53 3.04
CA HIS A 91 -1.20 7.95 1.76
C HIS A 91 -1.18 6.42 1.82
N PHE A 92 -0.61 5.84 2.88
CA PHE A 92 -0.62 4.41 3.13
C PHE A 92 -2.05 3.85 3.16
N LEU A 93 -2.95 4.38 3.99
CA LEU A 93 -4.33 3.90 4.11
C LEU A 93 -5.16 4.07 2.82
N ARG A 94 -4.87 5.10 2.03
CA ARG A 94 -5.51 5.30 0.71
C ARG A 94 -5.00 4.34 -0.35
N ASN A 95 -3.85 3.72 -0.11
CA ASN A 95 -3.22 2.82 -1.05
C ASN A 95 -3.25 1.36 -0.62
N VAL A 96 -3.76 0.98 0.55
CA VAL A 96 -3.91 -0.44 0.89
C VAL A 96 -4.84 -1.20 -0.07
N ASP A 97 -4.59 -2.49 -0.26
CA ASP A 97 -5.45 -3.37 -1.04
C ASP A 97 -6.76 -3.69 -0.30
N ILE A 98 -7.88 -3.50 -0.98
CA ILE A 98 -9.25 -3.65 -0.45
C ILE A 98 -10.15 -4.49 -1.36
N VAL A 99 -9.57 -5.33 -2.22
CA VAL A 99 -10.32 -6.15 -3.19
C VAL A 99 -11.28 -7.12 -2.49
N LYS A 100 -12.57 -7.05 -2.87
CA LYS A 100 -13.65 -7.96 -2.43
C LYS A 100 -13.77 -8.09 -0.90
N ILE A 101 -13.62 -6.99 -0.17
CA ILE A 101 -13.78 -6.94 1.28
C ILE A 101 -15.04 -6.17 1.63
N ALA A 102 -15.83 -6.69 2.57
CA ALA A 102 -17.01 -6.02 3.09
C ALA A 102 -16.65 -4.72 3.84
N HIS A 103 -17.50 -3.71 3.73
CA HIS A 103 -17.19 -2.37 4.25
C HIS A 103 -16.96 -2.34 5.77
N ASP A 104 -17.70 -3.16 6.53
CA ASP A 104 -17.57 -3.30 7.98
C ASP A 104 -16.24 -3.94 8.38
N ILE A 105 -15.81 -4.99 7.65
CA ILE A 105 -14.51 -5.64 7.85
C ILE A 105 -13.38 -4.66 7.55
N LEU A 106 -13.48 -3.92 6.44
CA LEU A 106 -12.49 -2.91 6.10
C LEU A 106 -12.40 -1.83 7.17
N ARG A 107 -13.54 -1.34 7.66
CA ARG A 107 -13.59 -0.32 8.72
C ARG A 107 -12.84 -0.82 9.97
N LYS A 108 -13.15 -2.02 10.46
CA LYS A 108 -12.47 -2.63 11.62
C LYS A 108 -10.96 -2.76 11.40
N ALA A 109 -10.54 -3.20 10.20
CA ALA A 109 -9.12 -3.33 9.88
C ALA A 109 -8.40 -1.97 9.88
N ARG A 110 -9.04 -0.92 9.35
CA ARG A 110 -8.48 0.42 9.36
C ARG A 110 -8.47 1.06 10.75
N GLU A 111 -9.51 0.85 11.54
CA GLU A 111 -9.57 1.27 12.96
C GLU A 111 -8.40 0.66 13.73
N PHE A 112 -8.24 -0.66 13.66
CA PHE A 112 -7.12 -1.37 14.28
C PHE A 112 -5.77 -0.84 13.81
N CYS A 113 -5.59 -0.69 12.49
CA CYS A 113 -4.35 -0.17 11.91
C CYS A 113 -4.06 1.27 12.35
N THR A 114 -5.09 2.10 12.48
CA THR A 114 -4.97 3.48 12.98
C THR A 114 -4.64 3.52 14.46
N GLY A 115 -5.20 2.61 15.26
CA GLY A 115 -4.86 2.45 16.67
C GLY A 115 -3.38 2.10 16.86
N LEU A 116 -2.88 1.10 16.12
CA LEU A 116 -1.45 0.76 16.14
C LEU A 116 -0.58 1.97 15.80
N PHE A 117 -0.94 2.72 14.77
CA PHE A 117 -0.22 3.94 14.39
C PHE A 117 -0.26 5.02 15.49
N ALA A 118 -1.44 5.28 16.06
CA ALA A 118 -1.61 6.29 17.09
C ALA A 118 -0.79 5.94 18.35
N GLU A 119 -0.77 4.67 18.75
CA GLU A 119 0.06 4.19 19.86
C GLU A 119 1.56 4.43 19.59
N GLN A 120 2.05 4.13 18.38
CA GLN A 120 3.46 4.33 18.05
C GLN A 120 3.88 5.80 17.98
N GLU A 121 2.99 6.67 17.53
CA GLU A 121 3.26 8.10 17.40
C GLU A 121 2.85 8.90 18.64
N ASN A 122 2.41 8.23 19.73
CA ASN A 122 1.86 8.85 20.94
C ASN A 122 0.77 9.89 20.65
N LEU A 123 -0.11 9.57 19.69
CA LEU A 123 -1.23 10.42 19.32
C LEU A 123 -2.45 10.09 20.18
N PRO A 124 -3.33 11.08 20.44
CA PRO A 124 -4.60 10.81 21.08
C PRO A 124 -5.41 9.84 20.24
N ASP A 125 -6.27 9.08 20.92
CA ASP A 125 -7.08 8.02 20.32
C ASP A 125 -7.86 8.56 19.11
N ILE A 126 -7.50 8.08 17.92
CA ILE A 126 -8.08 8.55 16.66
C ILE A 126 -9.39 7.80 16.46
N LYS A 127 -10.50 8.37 16.96
CA LYS A 127 -11.84 7.83 16.76
C LYS A 127 -12.17 7.83 15.27
N ALA A 128 -12.24 6.62 14.70
CA ALA A 128 -12.78 6.28 13.37
C ALA A 128 -12.59 7.39 12.31
N PRO A 129 -11.40 7.48 11.66
CA PRO A 129 -11.21 8.39 10.54
C PRO A 129 -12.35 8.26 9.53
N ASP A 130 -12.81 9.37 8.94
CA ASP A 130 -13.81 9.32 7.86
C ASP A 130 -13.23 8.53 6.67
N PHE A 131 -13.53 7.23 6.66
CA PHE A 131 -13.04 6.28 5.68
C PHE A 131 -13.88 6.35 4.40
N ARG A 132 -13.95 7.52 3.77
CA ARG A 132 -14.60 7.64 2.47
C ARG A 132 -13.90 6.70 1.49
N PHE A 133 -14.69 5.82 0.90
CA PHE A 133 -14.21 4.89 -0.11
C PHE A 133 -13.86 5.69 -1.36
N GLY A 134 -12.57 5.81 -1.67
CA GLY A 134 -12.15 6.31 -2.96
C GLY A 134 -12.56 5.30 -4.02
N ARG A 135 -13.40 5.69 -5.00
CA ARG A 135 -13.82 4.85 -6.15
C ARG A 135 -12.67 4.07 -6.78
N LEU A 136 -11.49 4.67 -6.82
CA LEU A 136 -10.30 4.10 -7.45
C LEU A 136 -9.41 3.28 -6.51
N GLN A 137 -9.66 3.25 -5.21
CA GLN A 137 -8.81 2.47 -4.28
C GLN A 137 -8.93 0.97 -4.54
N SER A 138 -10.15 0.47 -4.80
CA SER A 138 -10.38 -0.92 -5.21
C SER A 138 -9.91 -1.23 -6.63
N ALA A 139 -9.49 -0.19 -7.38
CA ALA A 139 -8.94 -0.28 -8.73
C ALA A 139 -7.41 -0.39 -8.74
N ILE A 140 -6.74 -0.25 -7.59
CA ILE A 140 -5.27 -0.31 -7.54
C ILE A 140 -4.77 -1.67 -8.02
N GLY A 141 -3.80 -1.63 -8.93
CA GLY A 141 -3.25 -2.77 -9.64
C GLY A 141 -4.16 -3.32 -10.74
N LYS A 142 -5.30 -2.69 -11.05
CA LYS A 142 -6.19 -3.07 -12.16
C LYS A 142 -5.99 -2.14 -13.36
N LYS A 143 -6.45 -2.61 -14.53
CA LYS A 143 -6.46 -1.80 -15.74
C LYS A 143 -7.49 -0.66 -15.60
N VAL A 144 -7.12 0.50 -16.10
CA VAL A 144 -7.94 1.71 -16.13
C VAL A 144 -7.82 2.39 -17.50
N ASN A 145 -8.92 3.01 -17.91
CA ASN A 145 -9.00 3.95 -19.02
C ASN A 145 -8.67 5.36 -18.54
N ILE A 146 -7.89 6.08 -19.34
CA ILE A 146 -7.54 7.48 -19.09
C ILE A 146 -8.15 8.34 -20.20
N TYR A 147 -9.01 9.27 -19.81
CA TYR A 147 -9.68 10.17 -20.72
C TYR A 147 -9.02 11.55 -20.78
N SER A 148 -9.30 12.29 -21.85
CA SER A 148 -8.88 13.67 -22.02
C SER A 148 -9.36 14.56 -20.87
N LYS A 149 -8.64 15.65 -20.62
CA LYS A 149 -9.09 16.68 -19.68
C LYS A 149 -10.32 17.45 -20.23
N THR A 150 -10.42 17.56 -21.56
CA THR A 150 -11.43 18.39 -22.24
C THR A 150 -12.68 17.62 -22.67
N SER A 151 -12.60 16.28 -22.76
CA SER A 151 -13.73 15.42 -23.12
C SER A 151 -13.69 14.13 -22.31
N LYS A 152 -14.84 13.77 -21.73
CA LYS A 152 -15.01 12.53 -20.97
C LYS A 152 -15.15 11.29 -21.84
N ASP A 153 -15.43 11.46 -23.13
CA ASP A 153 -15.61 10.36 -24.08
C ASP A 153 -14.34 10.10 -24.90
N HIS A 154 -13.39 11.03 -24.86
CA HIS A 154 -12.13 10.89 -25.57
C HIS A 154 -11.11 10.09 -24.75
N LEU A 155 -11.00 8.80 -25.02
CA LEU A 155 -9.99 7.90 -24.43
C LEU A 155 -8.61 8.19 -25.03
N ILE A 156 -7.64 8.57 -24.19
CA ILE A 156 -6.29 8.94 -24.63
C ILE A 156 -5.23 7.86 -24.32
N ALA A 157 -5.47 7.01 -23.32
CA ALA A 157 -4.55 5.93 -22.95
C ALA A 157 -5.23 4.85 -22.10
N ARG A 158 -4.60 3.67 -22.03
CA ARG A 158 -4.91 2.62 -21.05
C ARG A 158 -3.68 2.25 -20.25
N GLY A 159 -3.87 1.83 -19.01
CA GLY A 159 -2.78 1.43 -18.15
C GLY A 159 -3.21 0.74 -16.87
N TYR A 160 -2.27 0.38 -16.02
CA TYR A 160 -2.54 -0.15 -14.69
C TYR A 160 -2.45 0.96 -13.64
N LEU A 161 -3.49 1.11 -12.82
CA LEU A 161 -3.47 2.05 -11.71
C LEU A 161 -2.44 1.60 -10.67
N LEU A 162 -1.44 2.41 -10.39
CA LEU A 162 -0.38 2.09 -9.42
C LEU A 162 -0.75 2.57 -8.02
N GLN A 163 -1.18 3.83 -7.89
CA GLN A 163 -1.47 4.45 -6.60
C GLN A 163 -2.31 5.71 -6.72
N LEU A 164 -2.90 6.11 -5.59
CA LEU A 164 -3.57 7.39 -5.37
C LEU A 164 -2.60 8.36 -4.68
N VAL A 165 -2.38 9.53 -5.27
CA VAL A 165 -1.48 10.57 -4.76
C VAL A 165 -2.25 11.88 -4.69
N GLY A 166 -2.68 12.29 -3.49
CA GLY A 166 -3.51 13.49 -3.35
C GLY A 166 -4.81 13.39 -4.16
N ASN A 167 -5.03 14.29 -5.11
CA ASN A 167 -6.19 14.29 -6.02
C ASN A 167 -5.88 13.65 -7.39
N GLU A 168 -4.71 13.05 -7.51
CA GLU A 168 -4.21 12.42 -8.72
C GLU A 168 -4.12 10.90 -8.55
N VAL A 169 -3.99 10.23 -9.67
CA VAL A 169 -3.64 8.83 -9.77
C VAL A 169 -2.37 8.68 -10.57
N GLU A 170 -1.52 7.77 -10.15
CA GLU A 170 -0.34 7.38 -10.92
C GLU A 170 -0.63 6.07 -11.65
N VAL A 171 -0.32 6.03 -12.94
CA VAL A 171 -0.72 4.95 -13.85
C VAL A 171 0.48 4.50 -14.67
N HIS A 172 0.69 3.19 -14.75
CA HIS A 172 1.60 2.56 -15.69
C HIS A 172 0.90 2.41 -17.04
N ILE A 173 1.25 3.23 -18.02
CA ILE A 173 0.63 3.25 -19.34
C ILE A 173 1.10 2.07 -20.19
N THR A 174 0.16 1.23 -20.59
CA THR A 174 0.38 0.06 -21.44
C THR A 174 -0.06 0.28 -22.89
N GLU A 175 -0.96 1.22 -23.13
CA GLU A 175 -1.48 1.54 -24.47
C GLU A 175 -1.64 3.05 -24.60
N ARG A 176 -1.14 3.62 -25.71
CA ARG A 176 -1.24 5.05 -26.02
C ARG A 176 -2.08 5.21 -27.27
N LEU A 177 -3.10 6.04 -27.17
CA LEU A 177 -4.00 6.35 -28.29
C LEU A 177 -3.73 7.78 -28.74
N ASP A 178 -3.86 8.74 -27.82
CA ASP A 178 -3.61 10.16 -28.05
C ASP A 178 -2.82 10.80 -26.88
N LEU A 179 -2.11 9.97 -26.12
CA LEU A 179 -1.25 10.46 -25.05
C LEU A 179 0.14 10.82 -25.61
N GLN A 180 0.36 12.11 -25.78
CA GLN A 180 1.58 12.66 -26.39
C GLN A 180 2.86 12.41 -25.55
N ASN A 181 2.74 12.35 -24.23
CA ASN A 181 3.90 12.14 -23.36
C ASN A 181 4.37 10.67 -23.38
N PRO A 182 5.66 10.39 -23.69
CA PRO A 182 6.16 9.03 -23.81
C PRO A 182 6.35 8.31 -22.46
N LYS A 183 6.38 9.02 -21.31
CA LYS A 183 6.68 8.43 -19.99
C LYS A 183 5.81 7.21 -19.67
N LYS A 184 6.42 6.09 -19.26
CA LYS A 184 5.68 4.86 -18.92
C LYS A 184 4.80 5.01 -17.68
N ILE A 185 5.25 5.78 -16.70
CA ILE A 185 4.50 6.09 -15.48
C ILE A 185 4.12 7.57 -15.51
N GLN A 186 2.83 7.87 -15.37
CA GLN A 186 2.32 9.24 -15.45
C GLN A 186 1.20 9.47 -14.43
N LYS A 187 1.06 10.73 -14.01
CA LYS A 187 0.01 11.17 -13.11
C LYS A 187 -1.14 11.81 -13.89
N PHE A 188 -2.36 11.53 -13.46
CA PHE A 188 -3.59 12.11 -14.01
C PHE A 188 -4.52 12.51 -12.87
N ALA A 189 -5.35 13.52 -13.07
CA ALA A 189 -6.42 13.82 -12.13
C ALA A 189 -7.33 12.59 -11.95
N THR A 190 -7.76 12.32 -10.72
CA THR A 190 -8.60 11.15 -10.36
C THR A 190 -9.92 11.07 -11.16
N ASN A 191 -10.47 12.20 -11.59
CA ASN A 191 -11.67 12.27 -12.41
C ASN A 191 -11.46 11.87 -13.88
N ARG A 192 -10.21 11.62 -14.31
CA ARG A 192 -9.86 11.20 -15.67
C ARG A 192 -9.64 9.68 -15.79
N ALA A 193 -9.50 8.98 -14.67
CA ALA A 193 -9.25 7.55 -14.64
C ALA A 193 -10.53 6.78 -14.31
N PHE A 194 -10.85 5.76 -15.11
CA PHE A 194 -12.02 4.92 -14.91
C PHE A 194 -11.65 3.46 -15.04
N LEU A 195 -12.31 2.60 -14.27
CA LEU A 195 -12.16 1.16 -14.41
C LEU A 195 -12.63 0.76 -15.82
N LEU A 196 -11.94 -0.24 -16.40
CA LEU A 196 -12.46 -0.99 -17.54
C LEU A 196 -13.70 -1.79 -17.14
#